data_AF-A0A0E0P7R4-F1
#
_entry.id   AF-A0A0E0P7R4-F1
#
_cell.length_a   1.000
_cell.length_b   1.000
_cell.length_c   1.000
_cell.angle_alpha   90.00
_cell.angle_beta   90.00
_cell.angle_gamma   90.00
#
_symmetry.space_group_name_H-M   'P 1'
#
loop_
_entity.id
_entity.type
_entity.pdbx_description
1 polymer ?
#
loop_
_entity_poly.entity_id
_entity_poly.type
_entity_poly.pdbx_seq_one_letter_code
_entity_poly.pdbx_strand_id
1 'polypeptide(L)'
;MTLRYKVPLEMMHAANVLFGGIYSKNYKKLNRGYNILMTVAKVYAPYVFFKGCFDDTNLRKLSKAMAVDQNDVSIFNFDTRCINWSSYLVNTNIPAAIKYANNQKAKAGNA
;
A
#
# COMPACT_ATOMS: atom_id res chain seq x y z
N MET A 1 -5.88 -10.79 -11.24
CA MET A 1 -6.57 -10.20 -10.06
C MET A 1 -7.61 -9.15 -10.44
N THR A 2 -7.27 -8.21 -11.33
CA THR A 2 -8.12 -7.11 -11.81
C THR A 2 -9.50 -7.54 -12.31
N LEU A 3 -9.57 -8.64 -13.08
CA LEU A 3 -10.82 -9.17 -13.66
C LEU A 3 -11.79 -9.73 -12.61
N ARG A 4 -11.30 -10.45 -11.59
CA ARG A 4 -12.18 -11.17 -10.63
C ARG A 4 -13.00 -10.23 -9.74
N TYR A 5 -12.42 -9.11 -9.32
CA TYR A 5 -13.13 -8.14 -8.46
C TYR A 5 -13.92 -7.09 -9.25
N LYS A 6 -13.66 -6.95 -10.55
CA LYS A 6 -14.39 -6.01 -11.42
C LYS A 6 -15.77 -6.55 -11.81
N VAL A 7 -15.87 -7.84 -12.11
CA VAL A 7 -17.12 -8.47 -12.55
C VAL A 7 -18.28 -8.33 -11.52
N PRO A 8 -18.08 -8.62 -10.22
CA PRO A 8 -19.15 -8.43 -9.23
C PRO A 8 -19.55 -6.95 -9.07
N LEU A 9 -18.59 -6.03 -9.21
CA LEU A 9 -18.84 -4.59 -9.09
C LEU A 9 -19.69 -4.07 -10.28
N GLU A 10 -19.43 -4.56 -11.48
CA GLU A 10 -20.21 -4.28 -12.70
C GLU A 10 -21.62 -4.90 -12.61
N MET A 11 -21.76 -6.12 -12.10
CA MET A 11 -23.08 -6.73 -11.84
C MET A 11 -23.91 -5.89 -10.86
N MET A 12 -23.28 -5.38 -9.79
CA MET A 12 -23.95 -4.52 -8.83
C MET A 12 -24.32 -3.15 -9.43
N HIS A 13 -23.51 -2.64 -10.37
CA HIS A 13 -23.86 -1.44 -11.13
C HIS A 13 -25.11 -1.65 -11.98
N ALA A 14 -25.17 -2.77 -12.72
CA ALA A 14 -26.33 -3.13 -13.53
C ALA A 14 -27.59 -3.30 -12.67
N ALA A 15 -27.49 -4.02 -11.55
CA ALA A 15 -28.58 -4.15 -10.58
C ALA A 15 -29.03 -2.78 -10.05
N ASN A 16 -28.10 -1.88 -9.71
CA ASN A 16 -28.42 -0.53 -9.27
C ASN A 16 -29.22 0.26 -10.33
N VAL A 17 -28.87 0.13 -11.61
CA VAL A 17 -29.63 0.77 -12.70
C VAL A 17 -31.02 0.18 -12.85
N LEU A 18 -31.14 -1.16 -12.80
CA LEU A 18 -32.43 -1.88 -12.91
C LEU A 18 -33.40 -1.52 -11.77
N PHE A 19 -32.88 -1.37 -10.55
CA PHE A 19 -33.68 -0.99 -9.38
C PHE A 19 -33.79 0.53 -9.18
N GLY A 20 -33.67 1.33 -10.24
CA GLY A 20 -33.93 2.79 -10.17
C GLY A 20 -32.97 3.56 -9.27
N GLY A 21 -31.75 3.06 -9.04
CA GLY A 21 -30.71 3.77 -8.29
C GLY A 21 -30.71 3.56 -6.77
N ILE A 22 -31.51 2.65 -6.23
CA ILE A 22 -31.63 2.38 -4.79
C ILE A 22 -30.26 2.10 -4.13
N TYR A 23 -29.36 1.41 -4.83
CA TYR A 23 -28.05 1.02 -4.31
C TYR A 23 -26.92 2.00 -4.68
N SER A 24 -27.25 3.17 -5.23
CA SER A 24 -26.26 4.08 -5.84
C SER A 24 -25.20 4.52 -4.85
N LYS A 25 -25.59 4.76 -3.59
CA LYS A 25 -24.67 5.11 -2.50
C LYS A 25 -23.69 3.97 -2.19
N ASN A 26 -24.17 2.74 -2.13
CA ASN A 26 -23.35 1.55 -1.85
C ASN A 26 -22.40 1.26 -3.01
N TYR A 27 -22.90 1.34 -4.25
CA TYR A 27 -22.08 1.21 -5.45
C TYR A 27 -20.96 2.25 -5.48
N LYS A 28 -21.27 3.53 -5.27
CA LYS A 28 -20.25 4.61 -5.25
C LYS A 28 -19.18 4.36 -4.18
N LYS A 29 -19.57 3.90 -2.99
CA LYS A 29 -18.63 3.55 -1.90
C LYS A 29 -17.72 2.39 -2.30
N LEU A 30 -18.28 1.31 -2.85
CA LEU A 30 -17.52 0.14 -3.29
C LEU A 30 -16.59 0.46 -4.46
N ASN A 31 -17.06 1.22 -5.44
CA ASN A 31 -16.27 1.64 -6.59
C ASN A 31 -15.07 2.51 -6.16
N ARG A 32 -15.26 3.41 -5.18
CA ARG A 32 -14.15 4.17 -4.59
C ARG A 32 -13.13 3.26 -3.92
N GLY A 33 -13.58 2.27 -3.13
CA GLY A 33 -12.70 1.29 -2.50
C GLY A 33 -11.92 0.45 -3.52
N TYR A 34 -12.59 -0.02 -4.57
CA TYR A 34 -11.98 -0.75 -5.67
C TYR A 34 -10.87 0.06 -6.36
N ASN A 35 -11.12 1.35 -6.65
CA ASN A 35 -10.13 2.21 -7.29
C ASN A 35 -8.89 2.42 -6.41
N ILE A 36 -9.06 2.58 -5.10
CA ILE A 36 -7.95 2.67 -4.14
C ILE A 36 -7.15 1.36 -4.14
N LEU A 37 -7.83 0.21 -4.00
CA LEU A 37 -7.19 -1.10 -3.99
C LEU A 37 -6.43 -1.38 -5.29
N MET A 38 -7.00 -1.03 -6.44
CA MET A 38 -6.35 -1.17 -7.74
C MET A 38 -5.11 -0.27 -7.84
N THR A 39 -5.17 0.95 -7.32
CA THR A 39 -4.03 1.87 -7.30
C THR A 39 -2.90 1.31 -6.45
N VAL A 40 -3.22 0.81 -5.24
CA VAL A 40 -2.24 0.13 -4.38
C VAL A 40 -1.65 -1.09 -5.11
N ALA A 41 -2.48 -1.96 -5.69
CA ALA A 41 -2.00 -3.13 -6.42
C ALA A 41 -1.04 -2.78 -7.57
N LYS A 42 -1.28 -1.67 -8.29
CA LYS A 42 -0.38 -1.20 -9.35
C LYS A 42 0.95 -0.69 -8.80
N VAL A 43 0.93 0.10 -7.72
CA VAL A 43 2.14 0.62 -7.07
C VAL A 43 3.00 -0.53 -6.52
N TYR A 44 2.35 -1.55 -5.95
CA TYR A 44 3.04 -2.69 -5.36
C TYR A 44 3.35 -3.82 -6.34
N ALA A 45 2.78 -3.82 -7.54
CA ALA A 45 3.06 -4.82 -8.58
C ALA A 45 4.55 -5.09 -8.81
N PRO A 46 5.43 -4.09 -9.03
CA PRO A 46 6.85 -4.36 -9.25
C PRO A 46 7.54 -5.03 -8.05
N TYR A 47 7.03 -4.83 -6.83
CA TYR A 47 7.60 -5.41 -5.61
C TYR A 47 7.09 -6.84 -5.37
N VAL A 48 5.80 -7.10 -5.63
CA VAL A 48 5.18 -8.42 -5.42
C VAL A 48 5.60 -9.42 -6.53
N PHE A 49 5.80 -8.94 -7.75
CA PHE A 49 6.25 -9.77 -8.88
C PHE A 49 7.76 -9.74 -9.10
N PHE A 50 8.53 -9.12 -8.18
CA PHE A 50 9.97 -9.16 -8.23
C PHE A 50 10.45 -10.60 -7.97
N LYS A 51 11.29 -11.13 -8.86
CA LYS A 51 11.84 -12.49 -8.69
C LYS A 51 12.90 -12.60 -7.59
N GLY A 52 13.34 -11.48 -7.02
CA GLY A 52 14.27 -11.46 -5.90
C GLY A 52 13.55 -11.59 -4.56
N CYS A 53 14.20 -12.24 -3.59
CA CYS A 53 13.79 -12.19 -2.20
C CYS A 53 14.48 -11.01 -1.53
N PHE A 54 13.71 -10.18 -0.82
CA PHE A 54 14.27 -9.17 0.07
C PHE A 54 14.37 -9.79 1.47
N ASP A 55 15.56 -10.28 1.81
CA ASP A 55 15.87 -10.73 3.17
C ASP A 55 16.63 -9.64 3.95
N ASP A 56 16.66 -9.79 5.26
CA ASP A 56 17.39 -8.89 6.15
C ASP A 56 18.83 -9.38 6.40
N THR A 57 19.36 -10.32 5.61
CA THR A 57 20.67 -10.94 5.86
C THR A 57 21.79 -9.91 5.82
N ASN A 58 21.78 -9.01 4.83
CA ASN A 58 22.79 -7.96 4.72
C ASN A 58 22.66 -6.93 5.86
N LEU A 59 21.43 -6.58 6.23
CA LEU A 59 21.17 -5.67 7.36
C LEU A 59 21.67 -6.28 8.67
N ARG A 60 21.39 -7.58 8.92
CA ARG A 60 21.88 -8.31 10.09
C ARG A 60 23.40 -8.43 10.12
N LYS A 61 24.05 -8.64 8.96
CA LYS A 61 25.53 -8.64 8.85
C LYS A 61 26.11 -7.27 9.18
N LEU A 62 25.51 -6.21 8.65
CA LEU A 62 25.92 -4.83 8.92
C LEU A 62 25.76 -4.47 10.41
N SER A 63 24.61 -4.81 11.00
CA SER A 63 24.33 -4.61 12.43
C SER A 63 25.36 -5.33 13.31
N LYS A 64 25.71 -6.59 12.99
CA LYS A 64 26.76 -7.33 13.70
C LYS A 64 28.14 -6.69 13.56
N ALA A 65 28.50 -6.19 12.37
CA ALA A 65 29.79 -5.53 12.16
C ALA A 65 29.91 -4.25 12.99
N MET A 66 28.85 -3.45 13.07
CA MET A 66 28.83 -2.24 13.91
C MET A 66 28.76 -2.53 15.41
N ALA A 67 28.15 -3.67 15.81
CA ALA A 67 28.14 -4.12 17.20
C ALA A 67 29.55 -4.42 17.75
N VAL A 68 30.49 -4.80 16.88
CA VAL A 68 31.88 -5.05 17.25
C VAL A 68 32.65 -3.75 17.48
N ASP A 69 32.28 -2.66 16.81
CA ASP A 69 32.99 -1.37 16.87
C ASP A 69 32.50 -0.45 18.01
N GLN A 70 31.55 -0.92 18.85
CA GLN A 70 30.96 -0.31 20.06
C GLN A 70 30.39 1.12 19.98
N ASN A 71 30.70 1.89 18.93
CA ASN A 71 30.37 3.32 18.87
C ASN A 71 28.95 3.58 18.31
N ASP A 72 28.43 2.70 17.44
CA ASP A 72 27.24 2.99 16.62
C ASP A 72 26.09 1.98 16.75
N VAL A 73 26.15 1.07 17.72
CA VAL A 73 25.16 -0.01 17.90
C VAL A 73 23.73 0.53 18.11
N SER A 74 23.63 1.70 18.76
CA SER A 74 22.35 2.38 19.02
C SER A 74 21.77 3.09 17.79
N ILE A 75 22.59 3.45 16.81
CA ILE A 75 22.18 4.25 15.63
C ILE A 75 21.42 3.38 14.61
N PHE A 76 21.79 2.10 14.51
CA PHE A 76 21.23 1.15 13.54
C PHE A 76 20.59 -0.08 14.20
N ASN A 77 20.01 0.09 15.39
CA ASN A 77 19.26 -0.97 16.07
C ASN A 77 17.86 -1.15 15.44
N PHE A 78 17.81 -1.48 14.15
CA PHE A 78 16.57 -1.73 13.41
C PHE A 78 16.38 -3.25 13.24
N ASP A 79 15.60 -3.87 14.13
CA ASP A 79 15.16 -5.26 13.95
C ASP A 79 13.90 -5.29 13.07
N THR A 80 14.06 -5.65 11.81
CA THR A 80 12.95 -5.84 10.86
C THR A 80 11.91 -6.85 11.32
N ARG A 81 12.25 -7.73 12.27
CA ARG A 81 11.35 -8.76 12.79
C ARG A 81 10.44 -8.25 13.90
N CYS A 82 10.78 -7.14 14.56
CA CYS A 82 9.91 -6.55 15.58
C CYS A 82 8.78 -5.71 14.99
N ILE A 83 8.83 -5.44 13.68
CA ILE A 83 7.82 -4.67 12.96
C ILE A 83 6.66 -5.59 12.60
N ASN A 84 5.46 -5.24 13.08
CA ASN A 84 4.24 -5.78 12.52
C ASN A 84 4.02 -5.16 11.13
N TRP A 85 4.57 -5.80 10.10
CA TRP A 85 4.54 -5.32 8.72
C TRP A 85 3.14 -5.05 8.18
N SER A 86 2.16 -5.87 8.56
CA SER A 86 0.76 -5.67 8.17
C SER A 86 0.22 -4.35 8.73
N SER A 87 0.40 -4.14 10.04
CA SER A 87 -0.01 -2.90 10.70
C SER A 87 0.73 -1.68 10.15
N TYR A 88 2.05 -1.79 9.95
CA TYR A 88 2.86 -0.71 9.41
C TYR A 88 2.40 -0.29 8.00
N LEU A 89 2.17 -1.25 7.11
CA LEU A 89 1.76 -0.96 5.73
C LEU A 89 0.39 -0.28 5.70
N VAL A 90 -0.58 -0.82 6.45
CA VAL A 90 -1.97 -0.33 6.45
C VAL A 90 -2.12 1.00 7.19
N ASN A 91 -1.49 1.13 8.36
CA ASN A 91 -1.74 2.27 9.26
C ASN A 91 -0.73 3.40 9.09
N THR A 92 0.44 3.13 8.50
CA THR A 92 1.53 4.13 8.39
C THR A 92 1.90 4.38 6.94
N ASN A 93 2.31 3.35 6.19
CA ASN A 93 2.91 3.53 4.87
C ASN A 93 1.91 4.02 3.80
N ILE A 94 0.80 3.30 3.61
CA ILE A 94 -0.22 3.66 2.61
C ILE A 94 -0.81 5.06 2.89
N PRO A 95 -1.22 5.40 4.12
CA PRO A 95 -1.72 6.75 4.42
C PRO A 95 -0.68 7.85 4.16
N ALA A 96 0.59 7.63 4.52
CA ALA A 96 1.67 8.58 4.26
C ALA A 96 1.90 8.79 2.76
N ALA A 97 1.92 7.72 1.97
CA ALA A 97 2.05 7.78 0.52
C ALA A 97 0.90 8.57 -0.13
N ILE A 98 -0.34 8.35 0.32
CA ILE A 98 -1.51 9.10 -0.15
C ILE A 98 -1.37 10.59 0.21
N LYS A 99 -1.00 10.91 1.44
CA LYS A 99 -0.79 12.31 1.90
C LYS A 99 0.28 13.01 1.04
N TYR A 100 1.39 12.33 0.77
CA TYR A 100 2.45 12.87 -0.08
C TYR A 100 1.97 13.14 -1.50
N ALA A 101 1.29 12.18 -2.13
CA ALA A 101 0.76 12.34 -3.49
C ALA A 101 -0.23 13.51 -3.59
N ASN A 102 -1.08 13.70 -2.58
CA ASN A 102 -2.01 14.83 -2.54
C ASN A 102 -1.28 16.18 -2.38
N ASN A 103 -0.26 16.24 -1.54
CA ASN A 103 0.56 17.45 -1.38
C ASN A 103 1.28 17.83 -2.67
N GLN A 104 1.76 16.84 -3.43
CA GLN A 104 2.40 17.09 -4.73
C GLN A 104 1.41 17.63 -5.76
N LYS A 105 0.18 17.10 -5.80
CA LYS A 105 -0.89 17.63 -6.66
C LYS A 105 -1.26 19.07 -6.29
N ALA A 106 -1.35 19.40 -5.00
CA ALA A 106 -1.63 20.75 -4.54
C ALA A 106 -0.52 21.74 -4.93
N LYS A 107 0.74 21.32 -4.88
CA LYS A 107 1.88 22.14 -5.36
C LYS A 107 1.85 22.33 -6.88
N ALA A 108 1.50 21.30 -7.64
CA ALA A 108 1.44 21.36 -9.10
C ALA A 108 0.23 22.12 -9.66
N GLY A 109 -0.87 22.23 -8.91
CA GLY A 109 -2.05 23.00 -9.30
C GLY A 109 -2.03 24.47 -8.84
N ASN A 110 -1.05 24.86 -8.03
CA ASN A 110 -0.82 26.25 -7.60
C ASN A 110 0.34 26.91 -8.37
N ALA A 111 0.83 26.26 -9.44
CA ALA A 111 1.81 26.76 -10.39
C ALA A 111 1.12 26.97 -11.75
#